data_AF-A0A833M937-F1
#
_entry.id   AF-A0A833M937-F1
#
_cell.length_a   1.000
_cell.length_b   1.000
_cell.length_c   1.000
_cell.angle_alpha   90.00
_cell.angle_beta   90.00
_cell.angle_gamma   90.00
#
_symmetry.space_group_name_H-M   'P 1'
#
loop_
_entity.id
_entity.type
_entity.pdbx_description
1 polymer ?
#
loop_
_entity_poly.entity_id
_entity_poly.type
_entity_poly.pdbx_seq_one_letter_code
_entity_poly.pdbx_strand_id
1 'polypeptide(L)'
;MSKVIDLRDYKTTKQREFFINFYHFLNRNLKGRFENLLQKCNHEIINLLVKNDYDPMHISYFQIPIVTFMVTVFIRNSDLAGYFPEIKELDNDTNKRLFRDNMIKLMKTISIEYPLDNTSQTESLKEIDETIDVIYNDILKCIPKKILLV
;
A
#
# COMPACT_ATOMS: atom_id res chain seq x y z
N MET A 1 -22.49 14.65 29.73
CA MET A 1 -21.04 14.76 29.98
C MET A 1 -20.34 14.86 28.63
N SER A 2 -19.88 16.04 28.24
CA SER A 2 -19.11 16.23 27.00
C SER A 2 -17.72 15.62 27.19
N LYS A 3 -17.40 14.55 26.46
CA LYS A 3 -16.03 14.07 26.35
C LYS A 3 -15.24 15.13 25.58
N VAL A 4 -14.29 15.77 26.23
CA VAL A 4 -13.27 16.58 25.55
C VAL A 4 -12.40 15.58 24.80
N ILE A 5 -12.59 15.52 23.47
CA ILE A 5 -11.76 14.70 22.59
C ILE A 5 -10.69 15.63 22.03
N ASP A 6 -9.42 15.26 22.17
CA ASP A 6 -8.34 15.98 21.51
C ASP A 6 -8.57 15.94 19.99
N LEU A 7 -8.56 17.11 19.33
CA LEU A 7 -8.78 17.23 17.89
C LEU A 7 -7.82 16.36 17.06
N ARG A 8 -6.61 16.10 17.59
CA ARG A 8 -5.62 15.21 16.94
C ARG A 8 -6.05 13.75 16.99
N ASP A 9 -6.54 13.30 18.14
CA ASP A 9 -7.04 11.94 18.32
C ASP A 9 -8.33 11.72 17.53
N TYR A 10 -9.20 12.73 17.47
CA TYR A 10 -10.40 12.70 16.64
C TYR A 10 -10.05 12.54 15.15
N LYS A 11 -9.11 13.34 14.64
CA LYS A 11 -8.66 13.26 13.24
C LYS A 11 -8.07 11.90 12.91
N THR A 12 -7.22 11.38 13.77
CA THR A 12 -6.58 10.06 13.60
C THR A 12 -7.60 8.93 13.61
N THR A 13 -8.58 9.00 14.52
CA THR A 13 -9.68 8.04 14.61
C THR A 13 -10.52 8.06 13.33
N LYS A 14 -10.89 9.25 12.84
CA LYS A 14 -11.67 9.41 11.60
C LYS A 14 -10.91 8.91 10.36
N GLN A 15 -9.61 9.11 10.30
CA GLN A 15 -8.78 8.54 9.23
C GLN A 15 -8.76 7.01 9.27
N ARG A 16 -8.59 6.41 10.45
CA ARG A 16 -8.68 4.95 10.61
C ARG A 16 -10.05 4.41 10.22
N GLU A 17 -11.13 5.04 10.69
CA GLU A 17 -12.50 4.67 10.29
C GLU A 17 -12.70 4.76 8.78
N PHE A 18 -12.17 5.79 8.13
CA PHE A 18 -12.22 5.93 6.67
C PHE A 18 -11.53 4.75 5.97
N PHE A 19 -10.30 4.40 6.35
CA PHE A 19 -9.59 3.28 5.75
C PHE A 19 -10.29 1.93 5.97
N ILE A 20 -10.82 1.70 7.18
CA ILE A 20 -11.58 0.48 7.50
C ILE A 20 -12.85 0.38 6.65
N ASN A 21 -13.63 1.46 6.58
CA ASN A 21 -14.85 1.49 5.78
C ASN A 21 -14.56 1.31 4.29
N PHE A 22 -13.50 1.93 3.80
CA PHE A 22 -13.07 1.79 2.41
C PHE A 22 -12.60 0.37 2.11
N TYR A 23 -11.83 -0.25 3.01
CA TYR A 23 -11.44 -1.65 2.91
C TYR A 23 -12.65 -2.58 2.75
N HIS A 24 -13.63 -2.47 3.65
CA HIS A 24 -14.85 -3.27 3.58
C HIS A 24 -15.66 -2.98 2.32
N PHE A 25 -15.74 -1.70 1.91
CA PHE A 25 -16.39 -1.30 0.67
C PHE A 25 -15.73 -1.97 -0.54
N LEU A 26 -14.41 -1.89 -0.69
CA LEU A 26 -13.68 -2.51 -1.78
C LEU A 26 -13.85 -4.03 -1.78
N ASN A 27 -13.70 -4.67 -0.62
CA ASN A 27 -13.84 -6.11 -0.51
C ASN A 27 -15.24 -6.60 -0.91
N ARG A 28 -16.29 -5.89 -0.48
CA ARG A 28 -17.67 -6.22 -0.84
C ARG A 28 -17.91 -6.05 -2.34
N ASN A 29 -17.50 -4.92 -2.92
CA ASN A 29 -17.76 -4.60 -4.32
C ASN A 29 -16.88 -5.41 -5.29
N LEU A 30 -15.69 -5.84 -4.85
CA LEU A 30 -14.78 -6.67 -5.63
C LEU A 30 -14.94 -8.17 -5.33
N LYS A 31 -15.99 -8.58 -4.62
CA LYS A 31 -16.29 -9.99 -4.28
C LYS A 31 -15.10 -10.72 -3.64
N GLY A 32 -14.43 -10.08 -2.68
CA GLY A 32 -13.27 -10.62 -1.97
C GLY A 32 -11.95 -10.59 -2.76
N ARG A 33 -11.93 -10.06 -3.99
CA ARG A 33 -10.67 -9.97 -4.77
C ARG A 33 -9.65 -9.01 -4.15
N PHE A 34 -10.09 -8.02 -3.38
CA PHE A 34 -9.18 -7.09 -2.71
C PHE A 34 -8.41 -7.77 -1.56
N GLU A 35 -9.08 -8.58 -0.75
CA GLU A 35 -8.47 -9.46 0.27
C GLU A 35 -7.43 -10.40 -0.38
N ASN A 36 -7.83 -11.08 -1.45
CA ASN A 36 -6.94 -11.99 -2.17
C ASN A 36 -5.70 -11.26 -2.73
N LEU A 37 -5.89 -10.03 -3.21
CA LEU A 37 -4.81 -9.19 -3.70
C LEU A 37 -3.87 -8.76 -2.57
N LEU A 38 -4.41 -8.38 -1.40
CA LEU A 38 -3.61 -8.04 -0.23
C LEU A 38 -2.78 -9.24 0.25
N GLN A 39 -3.37 -10.44 0.27
CA GLN A 39 -2.63 -11.66 0.61
C GLN A 39 -1.49 -11.95 -0.36
N LYS A 40 -1.71 -11.75 -1.67
CA LYS A 40 -0.64 -11.87 -2.68
C LYS A 40 0.46 -10.83 -2.47
N CYS A 41 0.11 -9.57 -2.22
CA CYS A 41 1.07 -8.51 -1.95
C CYS A 41 1.92 -8.83 -0.70
N ASN A 42 1.28 -9.36 0.35
CA ASN A 42 1.99 -9.81 1.54
C ASN A 42 2.96 -10.94 1.23
N HIS A 43 2.57 -11.90 0.38
CA HIS A 43 3.43 -12.99 -0.04
C HIS A 43 4.67 -12.49 -0.80
N GLU A 44 4.49 -11.56 -1.74
CA GLU A 44 5.61 -10.99 -2.50
C GLU A 44 6.61 -10.25 -1.59
N ILE A 45 6.11 -9.49 -0.60
CA ILE A 45 6.99 -8.78 0.33
C ILE A 45 7.65 -9.72 1.33
N ILE A 46 6.97 -10.78 1.78
CA ILE A 46 7.62 -11.83 2.57
C ILE A 46 8.76 -12.47 1.77
N ASN A 47 8.54 -12.79 0.49
CA ASN A 47 9.59 -13.35 -0.37
C ASN A 47 10.77 -12.38 -0.51
N LEU A 48 10.50 -11.08 -0.68
CA LEU A 48 11.54 -10.03 -0.69
C LEU A 48 12.33 -10.00 0.63
N LEU A 49 11.65 -10.04 1.78
CA LEU A 49 12.31 -10.03 3.09
C LEU A 49 13.21 -11.27 3.26
N VAL A 50 12.70 -12.45 2.94
CA VAL A 50 13.45 -13.72 3.02
C VAL A 50 14.69 -13.71 2.13
N LYS A 51 14.57 -13.22 0.89
CA LYS A 51 15.70 -13.14 -0.05
C LYS A 51 16.83 -12.22 0.43
N ASN A 52 16.48 -11.22 1.24
CA ASN A 52 17.41 -10.23 1.76
C ASN A 52 17.78 -10.52 3.24
N ASP A 53 17.57 -11.75 3.72
CA ASP A 53 17.89 -12.21 5.07
C ASP A 53 17.22 -11.40 6.20
N TYR A 54 16.06 -10.78 5.93
CA TYR A 54 15.25 -10.13 6.95
C TYR A 54 14.23 -11.08 7.58
N ASP A 55 13.87 -10.82 8.85
CA ASP A 55 12.78 -11.55 9.53
C ASP A 55 11.44 -11.31 8.80
N PRO A 56 10.76 -12.37 8.31
CA PRO A 56 9.44 -12.28 7.69
C PRO A 56 8.37 -11.62 8.58
N MET A 57 8.53 -11.64 9.90
CA MET A 57 7.60 -11.01 10.85
C MET A 57 7.53 -9.48 10.69
N HIS A 58 8.54 -8.88 10.06
CA HIS A 58 8.55 -7.46 9.70
C HIS A 58 7.50 -7.09 8.65
N ILE A 59 6.83 -8.06 8.00
CA ILE A 59 5.72 -7.81 7.06
C ILE A 59 4.65 -6.86 7.63
N SER A 60 4.42 -6.92 8.95
CA SER A 60 3.49 -6.05 9.67
C SER A 60 3.77 -4.55 9.48
N TYR A 61 5.05 -4.15 9.35
CA TYR A 61 5.44 -2.75 9.08
C TYR A 61 5.09 -2.28 7.67
N PHE A 62 4.97 -3.22 6.72
CA PHE A 62 4.67 -2.92 5.32
C PHE A 62 3.16 -2.88 5.02
N GLN A 63 2.32 -3.49 5.85
CA GLN A 63 0.88 -3.61 5.62
C GLN A 63 0.17 -2.26 5.41
N ILE A 64 0.48 -1.25 6.24
CA ILE A 64 -0.12 0.08 6.11
C ILE A 64 0.29 0.74 4.77
N PRO A 65 1.58 0.80 4.39
CA PRO A 65 2.00 1.24 3.06
C PRO A 65 1.32 0.51 1.91
N ILE A 66 1.23 -0.83 1.97
CA ILE A 66 0.60 -1.66 0.92
C ILE A 66 -0.87 -1.27 0.76
N VAL A 67 -1.64 -1.27 1.85
CA VAL A 67 -3.07 -0.93 1.81
C VAL A 67 -3.26 0.49 1.31
N THR A 68 -2.42 1.44 1.77
CA THR A 68 -2.47 2.83 1.31
C THR A 68 -2.23 2.92 -0.19
N PHE A 69 -1.19 2.26 -0.70
CA PHE A 69 -0.88 2.23 -2.13
C PHE A 69 -2.02 1.63 -2.96
N MET A 70 -2.56 0.47 -2.54
CA MET A 70 -3.69 -0.20 -3.19
C MET A 70 -4.93 0.69 -3.25
N VAL A 71 -5.26 1.35 -2.13
CA VAL A 71 -6.41 2.26 -2.03
C VAL A 71 -6.24 3.47 -2.95
N THR A 72 -5.06 4.10 -2.95
CA THR A 72 -4.79 5.26 -3.80
C THR A 72 -4.85 4.91 -5.28
N VAL A 73 -4.24 3.79 -5.69
CA VAL A 73 -4.31 3.30 -7.07
C VAL A 73 -5.76 2.97 -7.45
N PHE A 74 -6.54 2.35 -6.56
CA PHE A 74 -7.94 2.06 -6.82
C PHE A 74 -8.78 3.32 -7.01
N ILE A 75 -8.69 4.29 -6.10
CA ILE A 75 -9.41 5.56 -6.19
C ILE A 75 -9.05 6.26 -7.50
N ARG A 76 -7.75 6.35 -7.84
CA ARG A 76 -7.28 7.05 -9.04
C ARG A 76 -7.82 6.44 -10.33
N ASN A 77 -7.95 5.12 -10.39
CA ASN A 77 -8.34 4.40 -11.60
C ASN A 77 -9.83 4.00 -11.60
N SER A 78 -10.66 4.59 -10.73
CA SER A 78 -12.10 4.36 -10.64
C SER A 78 -12.90 5.65 -10.75
N ASP A 79 -14.21 5.54 -10.94
CA ASP A 79 -15.14 6.69 -11.02
C ASP A 79 -15.24 7.46 -9.68
N LEU A 80 -14.67 6.91 -8.60
CA LEU A 80 -14.55 7.58 -7.31
C LEU A 80 -13.56 8.76 -7.35
N ALA A 81 -12.65 8.82 -8.32
CA ALA A 81 -11.65 9.89 -8.42
C ALA A 81 -12.28 11.30 -8.38
N GLY A 82 -13.46 11.49 -8.97
CA GLY A 82 -14.15 12.78 -9.01
C GLY A 82 -14.82 13.21 -7.69
N TYR A 83 -14.94 12.31 -6.72
CA TYR A 83 -15.56 12.57 -5.41
C TYR A 83 -14.55 12.95 -4.32
N PHE A 84 -13.26 12.77 -4.59
CA PHE A 84 -12.22 13.16 -3.66
C PHE A 84 -11.71 14.56 -4.01
N PRO A 85 -11.73 15.53 -3.06
CA PRO A 85 -11.29 16.89 -3.31
C PRO A 85 -9.81 16.85 -3.69
N GLU A 86 -9.47 17.31 -4.90
CA GLU A 86 -8.11 17.38 -5.47
C GLU A 86 -7.11 16.56 -4.64
N ILE A 87 -7.28 15.23 -4.58
CA ILE A 87 -6.19 14.39 -4.10
C ILE A 87 -5.13 14.69 -5.13
N LYS A 88 -4.21 15.60 -4.74
CA LYS A 88 -3.08 16.12 -5.50
C LYS A 88 -2.77 15.10 -6.56
N GLU A 89 -2.93 15.50 -7.82
CA GLU A 89 -2.81 14.76 -9.08
C GLU A 89 -1.67 13.73 -9.10
N LEU A 90 -1.73 12.76 -8.21
CA LEU A 90 -0.73 11.74 -8.04
C LEU A 90 -1.09 10.72 -9.09
N ASP A 91 -0.48 10.91 -10.26
CA ASP A 91 -0.46 9.89 -11.28
C ASP A 91 0.06 8.57 -10.70
N ASN A 92 -0.24 7.48 -11.40
CA ASN A 92 0.14 6.16 -10.93
C ASN A 92 1.67 6.03 -10.76
N ASP A 93 2.45 6.74 -11.59
CA ASP A 93 3.91 6.74 -11.52
C ASP A 93 4.43 7.42 -10.26
N THR A 94 3.80 8.49 -9.82
CA THR A 94 4.14 9.20 -8.59
C THR A 94 3.69 8.41 -7.37
N ASN A 95 2.51 7.78 -7.41
CA ASN A 95 2.09 6.84 -6.36
C ASN A 95 3.07 5.67 -6.23
N LYS A 96 3.49 5.11 -7.36
CA LYS A 96 4.46 4.01 -7.41
C LYS A 96 5.83 4.44 -6.86
N ARG A 97 6.32 5.63 -7.24
CA ARG A 97 7.56 6.21 -6.67
C ARG A 97 7.47 6.43 -5.17
N LEU A 98 6.37 7.00 -4.67
CA LEU A 98 6.18 7.20 -3.23
C LEU A 98 6.11 5.88 -2.46
N PHE A 99 5.45 4.87 -3.04
CA PHE A 99 5.43 3.53 -2.45
C PHE A 99 6.84 2.94 -2.41
N ARG A 100 7.59 3.02 -3.51
CA ARG A 100 9.00 2.62 -3.57
C ARG A 100 9.86 3.27 -2.51
N ASP A 101 9.80 4.59 -2.39
CA ASP A 101 10.61 5.33 -1.42
C ASP A 101 10.26 4.93 0.03
N ASN A 102 8.98 4.66 0.31
CA ASN A 102 8.55 4.13 1.60
C ASN A 102 9.07 2.70 1.85
N MET A 103 8.99 1.81 0.86
CA MET A 103 9.54 0.45 0.94
C MET A 103 11.05 0.49 1.24
N ILE A 104 11.81 1.32 0.52
CA ILE A 104 13.25 1.51 0.73
C ILE A 104 13.52 2.04 2.13
N LYS A 105 12.74 3.02 2.60
CA LYS A 105 12.94 3.60 3.92
C LYS A 105 12.67 2.57 5.03
N LEU A 106 11.64 1.74 4.88
CA LEU A 106 11.33 0.65 5.82
C LEU A 106 12.45 -0.40 5.83
N MET A 107 12.88 -0.85 4.65
CA MET A 107 14.01 -1.78 4.51
C MET A 107 15.29 -1.20 5.14
N LYS A 108 15.58 0.08 4.92
CA LYS A 108 16.70 0.77 5.58
C LYS A 108 16.57 0.79 7.10
N THR A 109 15.36 1.03 7.61
CA THR A 109 15.09 1.06 9.05
C THR A 109 15.36 -0.30 9.67
N ILE A 110 14.91 -1.37 9.01
CA ILE A 110 15.18 -2.76 9.43
C ILE A 110 16.68 -3.08 9.28
N SER A 111 17.35 -2.62 8.23
CA SER A 111 18.79 -2.84 8.03
C SER A 111 19.69 -2.10 9.02
N ILE A 112 19.21 -1.03 9.66
CA ILE A 112 19.96 -0.40 10.77
C ILE A 112 20.05 -1.38 11.95
N GLU A 113 19.05 -2.25 12.12
CA GLU A 113 19.07 -3.34 13.09
C GLU A 113 19.92 -4.53 12.60
N TYR A 114 20.13 -4.65 11.27
CA TYR A 114 20.86 -5.73 10.59
C TYR A 114 21.69 -5.22 9.39
N PRO A 115 22.92 -4.70 9.60
CA PRO A 115 23.67 -4.00 8.55
C PRO A 115 24.13 -4.93 7.42
N LEU A 116 23.64 -4.66 6.21
CA LEU A 116 24.03 -5.27 4.95
C LEU A 116 25.16 -4.49 4.25
N ASP A 117 26.02 -5.19 3.50
CA ASP A 117 27.11 -4.60 2.70
C ASP A 117 26.60 -3.83 1.46
N ASN A 118 27.42 -2.93 0.89
CA ASN A 118 26.97 -2.02 -0.18
C ASN A 118 26.53 -2.73 -1.48
N THR A 119 27.05 -3.94 -1.75
CA THR A 119 26.71 -4.73 -2.94
C THR A 119 25.31 -5.31 -2.82
N SER A 120 24.98 -5.90 -1.66
CA SER A 120 23.64 -6.43 -1.38
C SER A 120 22.59 -5.33 -1.37
N GLN A 121 22.91 -4.12 -0.89
CA GLN A 121 22.00 -2.96 -0.95
C GLN A 121 21.55 -2.60 -2.38
N THR A 122 22.43 -2.77 -3.38
CA THR A 122 22.11 -2.42 -4.78
C THR A 122 21.22 -3.48 -5.42
N GLU A 123 21.40 -4.75 -5.05
CA GLU A 123 20.55 -5.87 -5.48
C GLU A 123 19.16 -5.78 -4.82
N SER A 124 19.10 -5.49 -3.52
CA SER A 124 17.83 -5.24 -2.80
C SER A 124 16.97 -4.16 -3.46
N LEU A 125 17.59 -3.09 -3.98
CA LEU A 125 16.88 -2.01 -4.65
C LEU A 125 16.20 -2.46 -5.95
N LYS A 126 16.85 -3.33 -6.73
CA LYS A 126 16.26 -3.89 -7.95
C LYS A 126 15.11 -4.82 -7.61
N GLU A 127 15.28 -5.68 -6.60
CA GLU A 127 14.22 -6.59 -6.16
C GLU A 127 12.99 -5.86 -5.62
N ILE A 128 13.19 -4.72 -4.93
CA ILE A 128 12.10 -3.83 -4.52
C ILE A 128 11.33 -3.33 -5.74
N ASP A 129 12.03 -2.86 -6.78
CA ASP A 129 11.39 -2.35 -8.00
C ASP A 129 10.60 -3.45 -8.72
N GLU A 130 11.16 -4.66 -8.85
CA GLU A 130 10.46 -5.82 -9.41
C GLU A 130 9.21 -6.21 -8.59
N THR A 131 9.33 -6.22 -7.27
CA THR A 131 8.21 -6.54 -6.35
C THR A 131 7.09 -5.52 -6.49
N ILE A 132 7.43 -4.24 -6.60
CA ILE A 132 6.45 -3.16 -6.78
C ILE A 132 5.74 -3.29 -8.13
N ASP A 133 6.46 -3.67 -9.19
CA ASP A 133 5.88 -3.91 -10.51
C ASP A 133 4.86 -5.04 -10.49
N VAL A 134 5.18 -6.15 -9.82
CA VAL A 134 4.25 -7.27 -9.64
C VAL A 134 2.99 -6.82 -8.90
N ILE A 135 3.16 -6.16 -7.75
CA ILE A 135 2.05 -5.65 -6.93
C ILE A 135 1.17 -4.69 -7.74
N TYR A 136 1.77 -3.72 -8.42
CA TYR A 136 1.05 -2.71 -9.19
C TYR A 136 0.25 -3.34 -10.33
N ASN A 137 0.84 -4.27 -11.08
CA ASN A 137 0.16 -4.97 -12.16
C ASN A 137 -1.03 -5.80 -11.66
N ASP A 138 -0.90 -6.43 -10.50
CA ASP A 138 -1.99 -7.20 -9.89
C ASP A 138 -3.12 -6.31 -9.36
N ILE A 139 -2.80 -5.11 -8.84
CA ILE A 139 -3.80 -4.09 -8.50
C ILE A 139 -4.59 -3.66 -9.74
N LEU A 140 -3.91 -3.36 -10.85
CA LEU A 140 -4.56 -2.95 -12.09
C LEU A 140 -5.50 -4.02 -12.66
N LYS A 141 -5.20 -5.31 -12.48
CA LYS A 141 -6.09 -6.42 -12.89
C LYS A 141 -7.39 -6.48 -12.08
N CYS A 142 -7.37 -5.96 -10.85
CA CYS A 142 -8.53 -5.99 -9.95
C CYS A 142 -9.43 -4.76 -10.08
N ILE A 143 -8.90 -3.65 -10.61
CA ILE A 143 -9.68 -2.43 -10.84
C ILE A 143 -10.72 -2.72 -11.93
N PRO A 144 -12.02 -2.48 -11.69
CA PRO A 144 -13.03 -2.63 -12.72
C PRO A 144 -12.72 -1.66 -13.86
N LYS A 145 -12.31 -2.18 -15.03
CA LYS A 145 -12.15 -1.40 -16.26
C LYS A 145 -13.49 -0.75 -16.58
N LYS A 146 -13.59 0.59 -16.44
CA LYS A 146 -14.79 1.41 -16.73
C LYS A 146 -16.10 0.74 -16.31
N ILE A 147 -16.61 1.08 -15.13
CA ILE A 147 -18.06 1.00 -14.94
C ILE A 147 -18.63 2.12 -15.81
N LEU A 148 -19.02 1.80 -17.04
CA LEU A 148 -19.95 2.65 -17.76
C LEU A 148 -21.21 2.70 -16.89
N LEU A 149 -21.40 3.80 -16.16
CA LEU A 149 -22.70 4.19 -15.64
C LEU A 149 -23.62 4.31 -16.86
N VAL A 150 -24.42 3.26 -17.09
CA VAL A 150 -25.56 3.31 -17.99
C VAL A 150 -26.70 3.99 -17.27
#